data_AF-A0A3C1GM47-F1
#
_entry.id   AF-A0A3C1GM47-F1
#
_cell.length_a   1.000
_cell.length_b   1.000
_cell.length_c   1.000
_cell.angle_alpha   90.00
_cell.angle_beta   90.00
_cell.angle_gamma   90.00
#
_symmetry.space_group_name_H-M   'P 1'
#
loop_
_entity.id
_entity.type
_entity.pdbx_description
1 polymer ?
#
loop_
_entity_poly.entity_id
_entity_poly.type
_entity_poly.pdbx_seq_one_letter_code
_entity_poly.pdbx_strand_id
1 'polypeptide(L)'
;MGANFWLGIYDLSGDVGAVSSISSPRGVLDVTAINKSAPERILARRDGSVSFAGFWNTDALQIWAALSAMPTTDILASVAIPASSAFAVGDVGCSLNGKQLAFDQAHGADGSLGVTSQVQANGSALEWGRLLTAGKVTIGTGTVNGASIDDGADNAPSSFGAAAYLHVFSIASGTMGVKLQDSANDADFLDITGMAFTNVTAATSERIVTATDADIRQYVRLVTTGVHGNAVMAVLFARYLTSQAI
;
A
#
# COMPACT_ATOMS: atom_id res chain seq x y z
N MET A 1 -13.64 -2.40 14.41
CA MET A 1 -14.04 -1.46 13.34
C MET A 1 -13.13 -0.25 13.43
N GLY A 2 -12.58 0.23 12.32
CA GLY A 2 -11.53 1.27 12.32
C GLY A 2 -10.44 1.03 11.26
N ALA A 3 -10.80 0.50 10.09
CA ALA A 3 -9.85 0.34 8.99
C ALA A 3 -9.49 1.71 8.40
N ASN A 4 -8.29 1.83 7.84
CA ASN A 4 -7.88 3.03 7.13
C ASN A 4 -7.92 2.78 5.62
N PHE A 5 -8.37 3.78 4.87
CA PHE A 5 -8.40 3.77 3.42
C PHE A 5 -7.67 5.01 2.89
N TRP A 6 -6.58 4.79 2.17
CA TRP A 6 -5.75 5.86 1.61
C TRP A 6 -5.74 5.77 0.08
N LEU A 7 -5.89 6.92 -0.58
CA LEU A 7 -5.85 7.04 -2.02
C LEU A 7 -4.88 8.17 -2.39
N GLY A 8 -3.69 7.84 -2.88
CA GLY A 8 -2.62 8.79 -3.15
C GLY A 8 -2.28 9.60 -1.90
N ILE A 9 -2.53 10.91 -1.96
CA ILE A 9 -2.30 11.84 -0.83
C ILE A 9 -3.52 12.01 0.09
N TYR A 10 -4.63 11.34 -0.19
CA TYR A 10 -5.91 11.52 0.49
C TYR A 10 -6.12 10.42 1.54
N ASP A 11 -6.59 10.83 2.72
CA ASP A 11 -7.07 9.92 3.76
C ASP A 11 -8.60 9.90 3.75
N LEU A 12 -9.18 8.84 3.18
CA LEU A 12 -10.63 8.71 3.01
C LEU A 12 -11.27 7.87 4.13
N SER A 13 -10.50 7.52 5.16
CA SER A 13 -10.94 6.61 6.23
C SER A 13 -12.19 7.10 6.98
N GLY A 14 -12.45 8.41 6.99
CA GLY A 14 -13.64 9.01 7.60
C GLY A 14 -14.87 9.04 6.68
N ASP A 15 -14.67 8.97 5.37
CA ASP A 15 -15.74 9.10 4.37
C ASP A 15 -16.15 7.76 3.76
N VAL A 16 -15.28 6.75 3.77
CA VAL A 16 -15.57 5.42 3.23
C VAL A 16 -16.48 4.65 4.19
N GLY A 17 -17.74 4.45 3.78
CA GLY A 17 -18.72 3.69 4.53
C GLY A 17 -18.55 2.18 4.38
N ALA A 18 -18.00 1.71 3.25
CA ALA A 18 -17.70 0.30 3.03
C ALA A 18 -16.63 0.09 1.95
N VAL A 19 -15.76 -0.90 2.17
CA VAL A 19 -14.96 -1.50 1.10
C VAL A 19 -15.76 -2.68 0.55
N SER A 20 -16.33 -2.53 -0.65
CA SER A 20 -17.23 -3.51 -1.27
C SER A 20 -16.49 -4.76 -1.74
N SER A 21 -15.23 -4.63 -2.18
CA SER A 21 -14.40 -5.77 -2.54
C SER A 21 -12.91 -5.42 -2.52
N ILE A 22 -12.11 -6.41 -2.11
CA ILE A 22 -10.65 -6.44 -2.27
C ILE A 22 -10.37 -7.76 -2.98
N SER A 23 -9.87 -7.70 -4.21
CA SER A 23 -9.71 -8.87 -5.07
C SER A 23 -8.29 -8.96 -5.61
N SER A 24 -7.72 -10.16 -5.62
CA SER A 24 -6.41 -10.50 -6.20
C SER A 24 -6.53 -11.70 -7.15
N PRO A 25 -7.31 -11.58 -8.25
CA PRO A 25 -7.59 -12.70 -9.11
C PRO A 25 -6.33 -13.17 -9.85
N ARG A 26 -6.28 -14.47 -10.10
CA ARG A 26 -5.29 -15.11 -10.97
C ARG A 26 -6.02 -15.97 -11.98
N GLY A 27 -5.88 -15.61 -13.26
CA GLY A 27 -6.41 -16.45 -14.33
C GLY A 27 -5.69 -17.80 -14.36
N VAL A 28 -6.33 -18.80 -14.96
CA VAL A 28 -5.73 -20.10 -15.22
C VAL A 28 -5.88 -20.40 -16.70
N LEU A 29 -4.77 -20.69 -17.36
CA LEU A 29 -4.76 -21.09 -18.77
C LEU A 29 -4.74 -22.61 -18.84
N ASP A 30 -5.67 -23.16 -19.61
CA ASP A 30 -5.70 -24.58 -19.94
C ASP A 30 -4.63 -24.86 -21.00
N VAL A 31 -3.71 -25.76 -20.68
CA VAL A 31 -2.62 -26.19 -21.57
C VAL A 31 -2.59 -27.70 -21.71
N THR A 32 -3.75 -28.35 -21.54
CA THR A 32 -3.88 -29.81 -21.62
C THR A 32 -3.40 -30.31 -22.97
N ALA A 33 -2.26 -30.99 -22.97
CA ALA A 33 -1.72 -31.61 -24.18
C ALA A 33 -2.51 -32.86 -24.55
N ILE A 34 -2.53 -33.20 -25.85
CA ILE A 34 -3.31 -34.32 -26.40
C ILE A 34 -2.94 -35.69 -25.80
N ASN A 35 -1.73 -35.83 -25.26
CA ASN A 35 -1.25 -37.05 -24.60
C ASN A 35 -1.64 -37.13 -23.12
N LYS A 36 -2.40 -36.15 -22.60
CA LYS A 36 -2.81 -36.09 -21.20
C LYS A 36 -4.24 -36.54 -21.05
N SER A 37 -4.46 -37.43 -20.09
CA SER A 37 -5.79 -37.93 -19.72
C SER A 37 -6.51 -37.04 -18.70
N ALA A 38 -5.87 -35.97 -18.23
CA ALA A 38 -6.41 -35.04 -17.23
C ALA A 38 -5.98 -33.59 -17.54
N PRO A 39 -6.77 -32.59 -17.11
CA PRO A 39 -6.47 -31.19 -17.43
C PRO A 39 -5.17 -30.70 -16.79
N GLU A 40 -4.30 -30.11 -17.60
CA GLU A 40 -3.10 -29.39 -17.15
C GLU A 40 -3.31 -27.89 -17.27
N ARG A 41 -2.89 -27.16 -16.24
CA ARG A 41 -3.21 -25.74 -16.07
C ARG A 41 -1.97 -24.97 -15.65
N ILE A 42 -1.72 -23.84 -16.30
CA ILE A 42 -0.71 -22.86 -15.89
C ILE A 42 -1.39 -21.59 -15.37
N LEU A 43 -0.74 -20.92 -14.42
CA LEU A 43 -1.26 -19.68 -13.87
C LEU A 43 -1.02 -18.54 -14.85
N ALA A 44 -2.06 -17.75 -15.09
CA ALA A 44 -1.97 -16.51 -15.83
C ALA A 44 -1.47 -15.37 -14.92
N ARG A 45 -1.35 -14.18 -15.53
CA ARG A 45 -0.95 -12.96 -14.88
C ARG A 45 -1.79 -12.65 -13.64
N ARG A 46 -1.12 -12.19 -12.59
CA ARG A 46 -1.77 -11.69 -11.37
C ARG A 46 -2.37 -10.30 -11.63
N ASP A 47 -3.57 -10.07 -11.13
CA ASP A 47 -4.26 -8.78 -11.19
C ASP A 47 -4.78 -8.39 -9.80
N GLY A 48 -5.40 -7.22 -9.68
CA GLY A 48 -5.98 -6.75 -8.43
C GLY A 48 -7.01 -5.64 -8.61
N SER A 49 -7.97 -5.56 -7.69
CA SER A 49 -8.90 -4.44 -7.65
C SER A 49 -9.38 -4.16 -6.24
N VAL A 50 -9.64 -2.89 -5.95
CA VAL A 50 -10.30 -2.44 -4.73
C VAL A 50 -11.48 -1.56 -5.12
N SER A 51 -12.67 -1.93 -4.65
CA SER A 51 -13.91 -1.15 -4.85
C SER A 51 -14.47 -0.70 -3.52
N PHE A 52 -14.93 0.53 -3.44
CA PHE A 52 -15.43 1.12 -2.20
C PHE A 52 -16.59 2.09 -2.45
N ALA A 53 -17.38 2.27 -1.40
CA ALA A 53 -18.48 3.21 -1.33
C ALA A 53 -18.23 4.19 -0.18
N GLY A 54 -18.49 5.46 -0.42
CA GLY A 54 -18.32 6.52 0.56
C GLY A 54 -19.46 7.52 0.58
N PHE A 55 -19.46 8.35 1.62
CA PHE A 55 -20.41 9.43 1.82
C PHE A 55 -19.89 10.69 1.17
N TRP A 56 -20.77 11.44 0.50
CA TRP A 56 -20.38 12.70 -0.11
C TRP A 56 -19.82 13.70 0.91
N ASN A 57 -18.61 14.18 0.66
CA ASN A 57 -17.93 15.19 1.48
C ASN A 57 -17.11 16.13 0.60
N THR A 58 -17.41 17.44 0.65
CA THR A 58 -16.77 18.49 -0.17
C THR A 58 -15.59 19.17 0.53
N ASP A 59 -15.30 18.82 1.77
CA ASP A 59 -14.19 19.41 2.50
C ASP A 59 -12.85 19.15 1.80
N ALA A 60 -11.86 19.99 2.09
CA ALA A 60 -10.54 19.86 1.49
C ALA A 60 -9.92 18.49 1.83
N LEU A 61 -9.31 17.87 0.83
CA LEU A 61 -8.65 16.55 0.92
C LEU A 61 -9.57 15.38 1.30
N GLN A 62 -10.88 15.53 1.13
CA GLN A 62 -11.88 14.48 1.34
C GLN A 62 -12.34 13.85 0.03
N ILE A 63 -13.31 12.92 0.10
CA ILE A 63 -13.66 12.03 -1.01
C ILE A 63 -14.04 12.75 -2.31
N TRP A 64 -14.72 13.90 -2.27
CA TRP A 64 -15.02 14.66 -3.49
C TRP A 64 -13.73 15.14 -4.16
N ALA A 65 -12.83 15.75 -3.39
CA ALA A 65 -11.56 16.27 -3.91
C ALA A 65 -10.68 15.14 -4.46
N ALA A 66 -10.71 13.96 -3.83
CA ALA A 66 -9.93 12.80 -4.24
C ALA A 66 -10.45 12.17 -5.54
N LEU A 67 -11.77 12.05 -5.72
CA LEU A 67 -12.36 11.25 -6.79
C LEU A 67 -12.86 12.06 -7.99
N SER A 68 -13.31 13.30 -7.79
CA SER A 68 -13.92 14.11 -8.85
C SER A 68 -12.95 14.49 -9.98
N ALA A 69 -11.66 14.57 -9.67
CA ALA A 69 -10.63 14.92 -10.65
C ALA A 69 -10.39 13.84 -11.71
N MET A 70 -10.86 12.59 -11.46
CA MET A 70 -10.66 11.43 -12.33
C MET A 70 -9.24 11.34 -12.92
N PRO A 71 -8.22 11.09 -12.09
CA PRO A 71 -6.83 11.25 -12.50
C PRO A 71 -6.49 10.42 -13.74
N THR A 72 -5.73 11.00 -14.67
CA THR A 72 -5.35 10.34 -15.92
C THR A 72 -4.24 9.31 -15.73
N THR A 73 -3.46 9.43 -14.66
CA THR A 73 -2.41 8.51 -14.25
C THR A 73 -2.89 7.47 -13.24
N ASP A 74 -2.08 6.46 -12.98
CA ASP A 74 -2.31 5.53 -11.88
C ASP A 74 -2.18 6.25 -10.53
N ILE A 75 -2.95 5.76 -9.55
CA ILE A 75 -2.99 6.24 -8.18
C ILE A 75 -2.76 5.06 -7.26
N LEU A 76 -2.06 5.32 -6.17
CA LEU A 76 -1.85 4.32 -5.15
C LEU A 76 -3.07 4.21 -4.23
N ALA A 77 -3.62 3.00 -4.07
CA ALA A 77 -4.70 2.72 -3.14
C ALA A 77 -4.23 1.71 -2.09
N SER A 78 -4.45 2.03 -0.81
CA SER A 78 -4.05 1.18 0.31
C SER A 78 -5.20 1.06 1.32
N VAL A 79 -5.45 -0.16 1.77
CA VAL A 79 -6.40 -0.48 2.83
C VAL A 79 -5.63 -1.13 3.98
N ALA A 80 -5.71 -0.54 5.17
CA ALA A 80 -5.09 -1.10 6.36
C ALA A 80 -6.15 -1.56 7.36
N ILE A 81 -5.94 -2.73 7.95
CA ILE A 81 -6.87 -3.39 8.86
C ILE A 81 -6.15 -3.59 10.20
N PRO A 82 -6.59 -2.93 11.28
CA PRO A 82 -5.93 -3.06 12.56
C PRO A 82 -6.26 -4.43 13.17
N ALA A 83 -5.28 -5.06 13.83
CA ALA A 83 -5.52 -6.28 14.60
C ALA A 83 -6.27 -6.02 15.92
N SER A 84 -6.31 -4.75 16.36
CA SER A 84 -6.93 -4.32 17.61
C SER A 84 -7.78 -3.05 17.41
N SER A 85 -8.18 -2.40 18.51
CA SER A 85 -8.91 -1.11 18.47
C SER A 85 -8.06 0.07 17.98
N ALA A 86 -6.73 -0.09 17.90
CA ALA A 86 -5.82 0.93 17.39
C ALA A 86 -4.80 0.29 16.43
N PHE A 87 -4.28 1.11 15.51
CA PHE A 87 -3.21 0.67 14.63
C PHE A 87 -1.88 0.54 15.37
N ALA A 88 -1.14 -0.50 15.03
CA ALA A 88 0.23 -0.73 15.46
C ALA A 88 1.11 -1.07 14.25
N VAL A 89 2.42 -0.90 14.42
CA VAL A 89 3.39 -1.42 13.44
C VAL A 89 3.23 -2.94 13.37
N GLY A 90 3.21 -3.48 12.15
CA GLY A 90 3.00 -4.89 11.87
C GLY A 90 1.56 -5.29 11.57
N ASP A 91 0.59 -4.37 11.71
CA ASP A 91 -0.80 -4.60 11.28
C ASP A 91 -0.88 -4.89 9.78
N VAL A 92 -1.89 -5.66 9.39
CA VAL A 92 -2.04 -6.11 8.00
C VAL A 92 -2.66 -5.02 7.13
N GLY A 93 -2.20 -4.92 5.90
CA GLY A 93 -2.89 -4.14 4.88
C GLY A 93 -2.67 -4.70 3.48
N CYS A 94 -3.37 -4.12 2.53
CA CYS A 94 -3.16 -4.38 1.11
C CYS A 94 -2.97 -3.06 0.35
N SER A 95 -2.13 -3.09 -0.67
CA SER A 95 -1.87 -1.94 -1.53
C SER A 95 -1.87 -2.35 -3.00
N LEU A 96 -2.32 -1.44 -3.86
CA LEU A 96 -2.17 -1.56 -5.30
C LEU A 96 -1.85 -0.19 -5.90
N ASN A 97 -1.04 -0.19 -6.96
CA ASN A 97 -0.94 0.96 -7.86
C ASN A 97 -1.83 0.69 -9.07
N GLY A 98 -2.74 1.61 -9.37
CA GLY A 98 -3.76 1.31 -10.37
C GLY A 98 -4.59 2.50 -10.82
N LYS A 99 -5.42 2.25 -11.83
CA LYS A 99 -6.27 3.25 -12.45
C LYS A 99 -7.60 3.35 -11.72
N GLN A 100 -8.01 4.57 -11.36
CA GLN A 100 -9.39 4.84 -10.96
C GLN A 100 -10.31 4.77 -12.18
N LEU A 101 -11.31 3.90 -12.15
CA LEU A 101 -12.20 3.64 -13.29
C LEU A 101 -13.50 4.44 -13.26
N ALA A 102 -14.01 4.76 -12.07
CA ALA A 102 -15.34 5.33 -11.92
C ALA A 102 -15.40 6.33 -10.77
N PHE A 103 -16.39 7.21 -10.87
CA PHE A 103 -16.84 8.09 -9.80
C PHE A 103 -18.34 8.30 -9.95
N ASP A 104 -19.07 7.27 -9.53
CA ASP A 104 -20.52 7.20 -9.73
C ASP A 104 -21.23 7.79 -8.52
N GLN A 105 -22.16 8.71 -8.77
CA GLN A 105 -22.92 9.43 -7.75
C GLN A 105 -24.38 8.98 -7.78
N ALA A 106 -24.95 8.68 -6.62
CA ALA A 106 -26.35 8.25 -6.51
C ALA A 106 -27.05 8.93 -5.33
N HIS A 107 -28.28 9.40 -5.57
CA HIS A 107 -29.13 9.91 -4.51
C HIS A 107 -29.91 8.77 -3.84
N GLY A 108 -29.86 8.71 -2.52
CA GLY A 108 -30.72 7.88 -1.71
C GLY A 108 -32.14 8.44 -1.64
N ALA A 109 -33.12 7.58 -1.34
CA ALA A 109 -34.52 7.99 -1.13
C ALA A 109 -34.70 8.91 0.09
N ASP A 110 -33.71 8.92 0.99
CA ASP A 110 -33.59 9.80 2.15
C ASP A 110 -32.95 11.17 1.81
N GLY A 111 -32.56 11.40 0.55
CA GLY A 111 -31.87 12.61 0.11
C GLY A 111 -30.36 12.60 0.34
N SER A 112 -29.78 11.48 0.81
CA SER A 112 -28.33 11.33 0.91
C SER A 112 -27.69 11.23 -0.48
N LEU A 113 -26.43 11.66 -0.59
CA LEU A 113 -25.62 11.47 -1.81
C LEU A 113 -24.48 10.50 -1.48
N GLY A 114 -24.50 9.34 -2.13
CA GLY A 114 -23.46 8.32 -2.04
C GLY A 114 -22.54 8.37 -3.25
N VAL A 115 -21.30 7.93 -3.05
CA VAL A 115 -20.32 7.78 -4.13
C VAL A 115 -19.75 6.36 -4.14
N THR A 116 -19.55 5.82 -5.34
CA THR A 116 -18.88 4.53 -5.54
C THR A 116 -17.73 4.67 -6.53
N SER A 117 -16.61 4.03 -6.22
CA SER A 117 -15.41 4.04 -7.06
C SER A 117 -14.67 2.72 -6.99
N GLN A 118 -13.90 2.45 -8.04
CA GLN A 118 -13.03 1.29 -8.14
C GLN A 118 -11.66 1.72 -8.65
N VAL A 119 -10.62 1.14 -8.03
CA VAL A 119 -9.24 1.22 -8.51
C VAL A 119 -8.82 -0.18 -8.98
N GLN A 120 -8.39 -0.29 -10.24
CA GLN A 120 -7.90 -1.52 -10.82
C GLN A 120 -6.38 -1.47 -11.00
N ALA A 121 -5.70 -2.53 -10.57
CA ALA A 121 -4.26 -2.67 -10.66
C ALA A 121 -3.75 -2.47 -12.10
N ASN A 122 -2.64 -1.75 -12.22
CA ASN A 122 -1.94 -1.56 -13.48
C ASN A 122 -0.44 -1.74 -13.22
N GLY A 123 0.22 -2.56 -14.06
CA GLY A 123 1.64 -2.89 -13.91
C GLY A 123 1.95 -3.89 -12.78
N SER A 124 1.37 -3.74 -11.59
CA SER A 124 1.56 -4.60 -10.41
C SER A 124 0.23 -5.02 -9.80
N ALA A 125 0.07 -6.31 -9.47
CA ALA A 125 -1.12 -6.84 -8.81
C ALA A 125 -1.31 -6.27 -7.39
N LEU A 126 -2.47 -6.52 -6.78
CA LEU A 126 -2.70 -6.21 -5.37
C LEU A 126 -1.73 -7.02 -4.49
N GLU A 127 -1.04 -6.34 -3.59
CA GLU A 127 -0.06 -6.94 -2.68
C GLU A 127 -0.53 -6.81 -1.23
N TRP A 128 -0.51 -7.93 -0.52
CA TRP A 128 -0.76 -7.97 0.92
C TRP A 128 0.56 -7.86 1.67
N GLY A 129 0.55 -7.10 2.75
CA GLY A 129 1.74 -6.79 3.52
C GLY A 129 1.41 -6.32 4.92
N ARG A 130 2.40 -5.71 5.55
CA ARG A 130 2.34 -5.21 6.93
C ARG A 130 2.69 -3.74 6.97
N LEU A 131 2.05 -3.01 7.86
CA LEU A 131 2.33 -1.61 8.09
C LEU A 131 3.68 -1.44 8.82
N LEU A 132 4.50 -0.50 8.34
CA LEU A 132 5.71 -0.04 9.04
C LEU A 132 5.44 1.22 9.89
N THR A 133 4.21 1.72 9.87
CA THR A 133 3.72 2.82 10.70
C THR A 133 2.46 2.38 11.46
N ALA A 134 2.17 2.98 12.61
CA ALA A 134 0.90 2.75 13.33
C ALA A 134 -0.27 3.48 12.63
N GLY A 135 -0.61 3.03 11.42
CA GLY A 135 -1.55 3.74 10.54
C GLY A 135 -0.95 5.06 10.06
N LYS A 136 -1.74 6.14 10.13
CA LYS A 136 -1.29 7.50 9.84
C LYS A 136 -0.54 8.08 11.04
N VAL A 137 0.74 8.40 10.87
CA VAL A 137 1.61 8.88 11.94
C VAL A 137 2.18 10.25 11.61
N THR A 138 2.37 11.08 12.65
CA THR A 138 3.13 12.34 12.56
C THR A 138 4.59 12.09 12.92
N ILE A 139 5.49 12.41 12.00
CA ILE A 139 6.94 12.31 12.17
C ILE A 139 7.51 13.71 12.37
N GLY A 140 8.31 13.86 13.43
CA GLY A 140 9.03 15.09 13.74
C GLY A 140 10.29 15.26 12.89
N THR A 141 11.01 16.36 13.12
CA THR A 141 12.24 16.67 12.38
C THR A 141 13.40 15.73 12.72
N GLY A 142 14.32 15.52 11.77
CA GLY A 142 15.55 14.75 11.97
C GLY A 142 15.42 13.27 11.64
N THR A 143 16.41 12.49 12.08
CA THR A 143 16.41 11.04 11.85
C THR A 143 15.53 10.34 12.87
N VAL A 144 14.49 9.65 12.41
CA VAL A 144 13.60 8.85 13.23
C VAL A 144 13.65 7.40 12.75
N ASN A 145 13.97 6.48 13.66
CA ASN A 145 13.91 5.05 13.41
C ASN A 145 12.57 4.53 13.92
N GLY A 146 11.77 3.93 13.02
CA GLY A 146 10.55 3.24 13.39
C GLY A 146 10.81 1.93 14.12
N ALA A 147 9.77 1.39 14.75
CA ALA A 147 9.80 0.01 15.23
C ALA A 147 9.95 -0.96 14.06
N SER A 148 10.64 -2.07 14.29
CA SER A 148 10.77 -3.15 13.31
C SER A 148 9.55 -4.06 13.34
N ILE A 149 9.24 -4.63 12.18
CA ILE A 149 8.41 -5.84 12.09
C ILE A 149 9.32 -7.06 12.10
N ASP A 150 8.83 -8.16 12.68
CA ASP A 150 9.47 -9.48 12.63
C ASP A 150 8.61 -10.40 11.76
N ASP A 151 9.16 -10.83 10.62
CA ASP A 151 8.50 -11.78 9.72
C ASP A 151 8.91 -13.25 9.98
N GLY A 152 9.70 -13.50 11.02
CA GLY A 152 10.16 -14.82 11.43
C GLY A 152 11.31 -15.36 10.59
N ALA A 153 12.12 -16.24 11.19
CA ALA A 153 13.27 -16.86 10.54
C ALA A 153 12.88 -17.75 9.34
N ASP A 154 11.67 -18.33 9.32
CA ASP A 154 11.23 -19.19 8.21
C ASP A 154 10.94 -18.40 6.91
N ASN A 155 10.72 -17.09 7.03
CA ASN A 155 10.44 -16.20 5.89
C ASN A 155 11.66 -15.32 5.53
N ALA A 156 12.82 -15.54 6.15
CA ALA A 156 13.99 -14.69 6.00
C ALA A 156 15.35 -15.45 6.05
N PRO A 157 16.36 -15.06 5.26
CA PRO A 157 16.27 -14.06 4.21
C PRO A 157 15.40 -14.55 3.05
N SER A 158 14.47 -13.71 2.60
CA SER A 158 13.70 -14.01 1.40
C SER A 158 14.48 -13.50 0.19
N SER A 159 14.95 -14.40 -0.67
CA SER A 159 15.67 -14.05 -1.92
C SER A 159 14.71 -13.78 -3.08
N PHE A 160 13.54 -13.19 -2.78
CA PHE A 160 12.52 -12.87 -3.78
C PHE A 160 12.22 -11.37 -3.87
N GLY A 161 12.86 -10.56 -3.04
CA GLY A 161 12.63 -9.12 -2.95
C GLY A 161 11.36 -8.73 -2.18
N ALA A 162 10.99 -7.45 -2.32
CA ALA A 162 9.83 -6.84 -1.68
C ALA A 162 9.37 -5.58 -2.41
N ALA A 163 8.20 -5.05 -2.02
CA ALA A 163 7.74 -3.70 -2.35
C ALA A 163 7.39 -2.90 -1.10
N ALA A 164 7.48 -1.59 -1.22
CA ALA A 164 7.02 -0.65 -0.20
C ALA A 164 6.17 0.46 -0.82
N TYR A 165 5.19 0.91 -0.05
CA TYR A 165 4.13 1.81 -0.45
C TYR A 165 4.08 2.97 0.54
N LEU A 166 4.40 4.17 0.07
CA LEU A 166 4.43 5.38 0.88
C LEU A 166 3.23 6.27 0.51
N HIS A 167 2.50 6.71 1.54
CA HIS A 167 1.53 7.80 1.46
C HIS A 167 2.00 8.93 2.37
N VAL A 168 2.25 10.12 1.82
CA VAL A 168 2.52 11.34 2.57
C VAL A 168 1.35 12.29 2.38
N PHE A 169 0.65 12.56 3.47
CA PHE A 169 -0.54 13.41 3.50
C PHE A 169 -0.17 14.90 3.63
N SER A 170 0.91 15.20 4.36
CA SER A 170 1.42 16.55 4.49
C SER A 170 2.86 16.58 4.99
N ILE A 171 3.54 17.68 4.69
CA ILE A 171 4.83 18.06 5.26
C ILE A 171 4.83 19.58 5.41
N ALA A 172 5.14 20.08 6.61
CA ALA A 172 5.03 21.51 6.88
C ALA A 172 6.10 22.34 6.14
N SER A 173 7.33 21.81 6.04
CA SER A 173 8.46 22.45 5.37
C SER A 173 9.64 21.50 5.22
N GLY A 174 10.64 21.88 4.43
CA GLY A 174 11.93 21.19 4.32
C GLY A 174 11.87 19.95 3.43
N THR A 175 12.78 19.01 3.70
CA THR A 175 12.93 17.81 2.88
C THR A 175 13.15 16.60 3.78
N MET A 176 12.28 15.60 3.64
CA MET A 176 12.35 14.34 4.36
C MET A 176 12.83 13.23 3.43
N GLY A 177 13.87 12.50 3.83
CA GLY A 177 14.23 11.23 3.23
C GLY A 177 13.44 10.10 3.91
N VAL A 178 12.94 9.15 3.14
CA VAL A 178 12.24 7.97 3.67
C VAL A 178 12.88 6.73 3.06
N LYS A 179 13.34 5.81 3.91
CA LYS A 179 13.99 4.56 3.46
C LYS A 179 13.65 3.41 4.39
N LEU A 180 13.82 2.18 3.91
CA LEU A 180 13.68 0.99 4.74
C LEU A 180 15.05 0.37 5.02
N GLN A 181 15.18 -0.17 6.21
CA GLN A 181 16.34 -0.91 6.64
C GLN A 181 15.91 -2.31 7.09
N ASP A 182 16.79 -3.29 6.89
CA ASP A 182 16.60 -4.63 7.41
C ASP A 182 17.70 -5.02 8.39
N SER A 183 17.45 -6.06 9.20
CA SER A 183 18.38 -6.62 10.16
C SER A 183 18.13 -8.12 10.34
N ALA A 184 19.18 -8.87 10.67
CA ALA A 184 19.08 -10.29 11.03
C ALA A 184 18.83 -10.51 12.53
N ASN A 185 19.08 -9.51 13.37
CA ASN A 185 19.14 -9.64 14.83
C ASN A 185 18.41 -8.52 15.58
N ASP A 186 17.69 -7.66 14.87
CA ASP A 186 16.99 -6.49 15.42
C ASP A 186 17.91 -5.45 16.11
N ALA A 187 19.21 -5.45 15.78
CA ALA A 187 20.19 -4.52 16.34
C ALA A 187 20.97 -3.80 15.24
N ASP A 188 21.53 -4.58 14.30
CA ASP A 188 22.38 -4.06 13.23
C ASP A 188 21.56 -3.89 11.95
N PHE A 189 21.10 -2.67 11.72
CA PHE A 189 20.27 -2.33 10.57
C PHE A 189 21.11 -1.78 9.42
N LEU A 190 20.87 -2.27 8.20
CA LEU A 190 21.45 -1.75 6.97
C LEU A 190 20.34 -1.29 6.03
N ASP A 191 20.66 -0.33 5.16
CA ASP A 191 19.75 0.13 4.12
C ASP A 191 19.48 -1.00 3.12
N ILE A 192 18.20 -1.25 2.84
CA ILE A 192 17.80 -2.20 1.80
C ILE A 192 17.99 -1.53 0.44
N THR A 193 18.76 -2.15 -0.45
CA THR A 193 19.01 -1.62 -1.79
C THR A 193 17.70 -1.55 -2.59
N GLY A 194 17.39 -0.38 -3.15
CA GLY A 194 16.13 -0.14 -3.88
C GLY A 194 14.94 0.26 -3.02
N MET A 195 15.10 0.37 -1.69
CA MET A 195 14.05 0.78 -0.75
C MET A 195 14.27 2.18 -0.17
N ALA A 196 14.75 3.11 -0.98
CA ALA A 196 14.75 4.53 -0.67
C ALA A 196 13.73 5.23 -1.57
N PHE A 197 12.76 5.90 -0.96
CA PHE A 197 11.80 6.73 -1.67
C PHE A 197 12.46 8.01 -2.18
N THR A 198 11.82 8.63 -3.16
CA THR A 198 12.19 9.98 -3.57
C THR A 198 12.02 10.94 -2.39
N ASN A 199 12.97 11.87 -2.23
CA ASN A 199 12.91 12.87 -1.16
C ASN A 199 11.56 13.62 -1.17
N VAL A 200 10.92 13.65 -0.01
CA VAL A 200 9.59 14.21 0.20
C VAL A 200 9.71 15.70 0.52
N THR A 201 9.15 16.54 -0.35
CA THR A 201 9.09 18.01 -0.17
C THR A 201 7.66 18.54 -0.12
N ALA A 202 6.68 17.70 -0.44
CA ALA A 202 5.25 17.98 -0.42
C ALA A 202 4.46 16.67 -0.18
N ALA A 203 3.14 16.76 -0.05
CA ALA A 203 2.29 15.58 -0.06
C ALA A 203 2.51 14.79 -1.36
N THR A 204 2.71 13.48 -1.24
CA THR A 204 3.06 12.60 -2.36
C THR A 204 2.71 11.15 -2.02
N SER A 205 2.68 10.29 -3.03
CA SER A 205 2.58 8.85 -2.84
C SER A 205 3.48 8.12 -3.83
N GLU A 206 4.14 7.06 -3.39
CA GLU A 206 5.10 6.34 -4.21
C GLU A 206 5.11 4.85 -3.88
N ARG A 207 5.30 4.02 -4.91
CA ARG A 207 5.61 2.60 -4.77
C ARG A 207 7.04 2.38 -5.23
N ILE A 208 7.82 1.68 -4.41
CA ILE A 208 9.15 1.21 -4.77
C ILE A 208 9.23 -0.32 -4.63
N VAL A 209 10.13 -0.93 -5.40
CA VAL A 209 10.31 -2.37 -5.45
C VAL A 209 11.80 -2.68 -5.54
N THR A 210 12.25 -3.73 -4.86
CA THR A 210 13.63 -4.22 -5.00
C THR A 210 13.82 -5.00 -6.29
N ALA A 211 15.05 -5.43 -6.56
CA ALA A 211 15.27 -6.53 -7.49
C ALA A 211 14.53 -7.81 -7.02
N THR A 212 14.15 -8.66 -7.98
CA THR A 212 13.37 -9.89 -7.74
C THR A 212 14.13 -11.00 -7.01
N ASP A 213 15.44 -10.83 -6.85
CA ASP A 213 16.36 -11.73 -6.15
C ASP A 213 16.99 -11.06 -4.91
N ALA A 214 16.52 -9.87 -4.54
CA ALA A 214 17.06 -9.16 -3.39
C ALA A 214 16.78 -9.92 -2.08
N ASP A 215 17.82 -10.08 -1.27
CA ASP A 215 17.71 -10.65 0.06
C ASP A 215 17.12 -9.63 1.04
N ILE A 216 16.00 -9.99 1.65
CA ILE A 216 15.38 -9.21 2.73
C ILE A 216 15.50 -10.00 4.03
N ARG A 217 16.17 -9.45 5.04
CA ARG A 217 16.36 -10.09 6.36
C ARG A 217 15.11 -10.03 7.23
N GLN A 218 15.15 -10.71 8.37
CA GLN A 218 13.99 -11.00 9.23
C GLN A 218 13.29 -9.75 9.74
N TYR A 219 14.07 -8.80 10.25
CA TYR A 219 13.56 -7.56 10.82
C TYR A 219 13.58 -6.47 9.78
N VAL A 220 12.47 -5.78 9.56
CA VAL A 220 12.38 -4.65 8.63
C VAL A 220 11.82 -3.45 9.36
N ARG A 221 12.41 -2.27 9.16
CA ARG A 221 11.92 -1.02 9.74
C ARG A 221 11.98 0.13 8.75
N LEU A 222 11.18 1.14 9.04
CA LEU A 222 11.22 2.44 8.38
C LEU A 222 12.24 3.36 9.06
N VAL A 223 12.94 4.16 8.28
CA VAL A 223 13.77 5.27 8.76
C VAL A 223 13.44 6.53 7.97
N THR A 224 13.17 7.62 8.68
CA THR A 224 13.12 8.96 8.09
C THR A 224 14.39 9.72 8.40
N THR A 225 14.80 10.61 7.51
CA THR A 225 15.99 11.46 7.66
C THR A 225 15.73 12.86 7.12
N GLY A 226 16.67 13.77 7.34
CA GLY A 226 16.63 15.13 6.79
C GLY A 226 16.13 16.16 7.77
N VAL A 227 16.02 17.41 7.30
CA VAL A 227 15.54 18.55 8.09
C VAL A 227 14.23 19.00 7.50
N HIS A 228 13.15 18.76 8.24
CA HIS A 228 11.79 19.07 7.84
C HIS A 228 10.92 19.45 9.04
N GLY A 229 9.82 20.13 8.80
CA GLY A 229 8.77 20.29 9.81
C GLY A 229 7.99 18.99 10.02
N ASN A 230 6.93 19.03 10.82
CA ASN A 230 6.08 17.85 11.02
C ASN A 230 5.56 17.33 9.67
N ALA A 231 5.72 16.02 9.46
CA ALA A 231 5.22 15.31 8.30
C ALA A 231 4.20 14.25 8.75
N VAL A 232 3.14 14.06 7.98
CA VAL A 232 2.11 13.05 8.25
C VAL A 232 2.13 12.01 7.14
N MET A 233 2.35 10.76 7.50
CA MET A 233 2.54 9.69 6.51
C MET A 233 2.09 8.31 7.01
N ALA A 234 1.99 7.37 6.08
CA ALA A 234 1.80 5.95 6.35
C ALA A 234 2.62 5.12 5.37
N VAL A 235 3.16 3.99 5.84
CA VAL A 235 3.98 3.09 5.01
C VAL A 235 3.51 1.64 5.16
N LEU A 236 3.30 0.97 4.03
CA LEU A 236 3.03 -0.45 3.95
C LEU A 236 4.18 -1.17 3.24
N PHE A 237 4.54 -2.34 3.75
CA PHE A 237 5.62 -3.18 3.23
C PHE A 237 5.09 -4.57 2.87
N ALA A 238 5.37 -5.03 1.66
CA ALA A 238 5.01 -6.34 1.16
C ALA A 238 6.27 -7.14 0.83
N ARG A 239 6.55 -8.16 1.65
CA ARG A 239 7.62 -9.13 1.39
C ARG A 239 7.16 -10.16 0.37
N TYR A 240 8.02 -10.51 -0.59
CA TYR A 240 7.74 -11.61 -1.50
C TYR A 240 8.32 -12.91 -0.93
N LEU A 241 7.47 -13.93 -0.82
CA LEU A 241 7.85 -15.27 -0.32
C LEU A 241 8.07 -16.27 -1.46
N THR A 242 7.74 -15.88 -2.68
CA THR A 242 7.93 -16.66 -3.89
C THR A 242 8.30 -15.73 -5.01
N SER A 243 8.92 -16.27 -6.05
CA SER A 243 9.20 -15.53 -7.28
C SER A 243 7.92 -14.85 -7.78
N GLN A 244 8.01 -13.55 -8.04
CA GLN A 244 6.98 -12.79 -8.74
C GLN A 244 6.97 -13.20 -10.22
N ALA A 245 6.53 -14.42 -10.51
CA ALA A 245 6.22 -14.81 -11.89
C ALA A 245 5.09 -13.89 -12.39
N ILE A 246 5.36 -13.24 -13.52
CA ILE A 246 4.49 -12.28 -14.24
C ILE A 246 3.09 -12.89 -14.43
#